data_AF-H3BHM2-F1
#
_entry.id   AF-H3BHM2-F1
#
_cell.length_a   1.000
_cell.length_b   1.000
_cell.length_c   1.000
_cell.angle_alpha   90.00
_cell.angle_beta   90.00
_cell.angle_gamma   90.00
#
_symmetry.space_group_name_H-M   'P 1'
#
loop_
_entity.id
_entity.type
_entity.pdbx_description
1 polymer ?
#
loop_
_entity_poly.entity_id
_entity_poly.type
_entity_poly.pdbx_seq_one_letter_code
_entity_poly.pdbx_strand_id
1 'polypeptide(L)'
;MLEQCLSAIWSWLAGSWLKLNQGKSEVLVVGRGSICENFMNNFSPLTINGEFLKVVKVTKSLGMFLDSSLTMERQISSVVSAGFFHLKNIKKLCPILPHESLATLMHAFISSRIDYCNALYAGLPLKLIRCLQLVQNSAARVVKNVSRFDHITPVLCELHWLPVRWRITFKVLVLVFKSLNGLGPQYLRDLLTPYIPARPLRSLYGTLLRVPKVRTKVGERSFSFYAATSWNALPSDVRASPSLSTFKSSLKTFLFRSAFNVS
;
A
#
# COMPACT_ATOMS: atom_id res chain seq x y z
N MET A 1 -3.19 -32.14 4.22
CA MET A 1 -2.84 -31.23 3.10
C MET A 1 -1.78 -30.21 3.47
N LEU A 2 -1.98 -29.31 4.45
CA LEU A 2 -0.98 -28.27 4.77
C LEU A 2 0.37 -28.84 5.22
N GLU A 3 0.38 -29.81 6.13
CA GLU A 3 1.62 -30.48 6.58
C GLU A 3 2.33 -31.21 5.44
N GLN A 4 1.58 -31.81 4.50
CA GLN A 4 2.14 -32.43 3.30
C GLN A 4 2.81 -31.38 2.40
N CYS A 5 2.20 -30.21 2.23
CA CYS A 5 2.81 -29.09 1.49
C CYS A 5 4.09 -28.61 2.17
N LEU A 6 4.08 -28.46 3.50
CA LEU A 6 5.27 -28.06 4.26
C LEU A 6 6.39 -29.09 4.15
N SER A 7 6.05 -30.38 4.22
CA SER A 7 7.00 -31.49 4.03
C SER A 7 7.57 -31.52 2.61
N ALA A 8 6.75 -31.26 1.59
CA ALA A 8 7.20 -31.16 0.20
C ALA A 8 8.14 -29.96 -0.02
N ILE A 9 7.81 -28.79 0.55
CA ILE A 9 8.68 -27.60 0.51
C ILE A 9 10.01 -27.90 1.20
N TRP A 10 9.97 -28.55 2.37
CA TRP A 10 11.17 -28.91 3.10
C TRP A 10 12.04 -29.89 2.32
N SER A 11 11.44 -30.93 1.73
CA SER A 11 12.14 -31.92 0.90
C SER A 11 12.79 -31.27 -0.32
N TRP A 12 12.08 -30.32 -0.95
CA TRP A 12 12.62 -29.55 -2.07
C TRP A 12 13.79 -28.65 -1.64
N LEU A 13 13.69 -27.97 -0.49
CA LEU A 13 14.78 -27.17 0.06
C LEU A 13 16.01 -28.04 0.35
N ALA A 14 15.81 -29.19 1.00
CA ALA A 14 16.88 -30.13 1.32
C ALA A 14 17.56 -30.67 0.04
N GLY A 15 16.77 -31.08 -0.96
CA GLY A 15 17.29 -31.50 -2.26
C GLY A 15 17.99 -30.38 -3.05
N SER A 16 17.67 -29.12 -2.74
CA SER A 16 18.31 -27.93 -3.32
C SER A 16 19.46 -27.39 -2.48
N TRP A 17 19.94 -28.14 -1.47
CA TRP A 17 21.02 -27.75 -0.56
C TRP A 17 20.73 -26.48 0.26
N LEU A 18 19.44 -26.21 0.52
CA LEU A 18 18.97 -25.09 1.32
C LEU A 18 18.50 -25.56 2.70
N LYS A 19 18.95 -24.88 3.75
CA LYS A 19 18.51 -25.11 5.13
C LYS A 19 17.44 -24.10 5.53
N LEU A 20 16.25 -24.59 5.88
CA LEU A 20 15.20 -23.75 6.46
C LEU A 20 15.61 -23.32 7.88
N ASN A 21 15.52 -22.01 8.16
CA ASN A 21 15.71 -21.50 9.52
C ASN A 21 14.39 -21.61 10.29
N GLN A 22 14.18 -22.71 10.99
CA GLN A 22 12.98 -22.97 11.78
C GLN A 22 12.74 -21.89 12.85
N GLY A 23 13.80 -21.42 13.52
CA GLY A 23 13.70 -20.35 14.53
C GLY A 23 13.23 -18.99 13.99
N LYS A 24 13.34 -18.75 12.68
CA LYS A 24 12.80 -17.57 11.99
C LYS A 24 11.47 -17.84 11.26
N SER A 25 11.00 -19.08 11.25
CA SER A 25 9.78 -19.49 10.54
C SER A 25 8.58 -19.34 11.46
N GLU A 26 7.62 -18.52 11.04
CA GLU A 26 6.43 -18.19 11.83
C GLU A 26 5.16 -18.55 11.03
N VAL A 27 4.10 -18.90 11.75
CA VAL A 27 2.77 -19.14 11.18
C VAL A 27 1.88 -17.98 11.56
N LEU A 28 1.35 -17.28 10.55
CA LEU A 28 0.33 -16.25 10.74
C LEU A 28 -0.99 -16.76 10.15
N VAL A 29 -1.98 -16.98 11.02
CA VAL A 29 -3.35 -17.30 10.58
C VAL A 29 -4.10 -15.99 10.34
N VAL A 30 -4.58 -15.81 9.11
CA VAL A 30 -5.28 -14.58 8.69
C VAL A 30 -6.77 -14.84 8.54
N GLY A 31 -7.60 -14.01 9.17
CA GLY A 31 -9.05 -14.18 9.13
C GLY A 31 -9.79 -13.31 10.15
N ARG A 32 -11.08 -13.58 10.33
CA ARG A 32 -11.87 -12.95 11.40
C ARG A 32 -11.46 -13.56 12.75
N GLY A 33 -11.37 -12.73 13.78
CA GLY A 33 -10.92 -13.13 15.13
C GLY A 33 -11.54 -14.45 15.62
N SER A 34 -12.86 -14.56 15.62
CA SER A 34 -13.56 -15.79 16.04
C SER A 34 -13.24 -17.02 15.18
N ILE A 35 -13.05 -16.84 13.87
CA ILE A 35 -12.67 -17.95 12.97
C ILE A 35 -11.23 -18.36 13.24
N CYS A 36 -10.32 -17.40 13.42
CA CYS A 36 -8.93 -17.68 13.74
C CYS A 36 -8.79 -18.34 15.11
N GLU A 37 -9.52 -17.88 16.12
CA GLU A 37 -9.52 -18.47 17.46
C GLU A 37 -10.08 -19.89 17.44
N ASN A 38 -11.23 -20.11 16.79
CA ASN A 38 -11.78 -21.44 16.63
C ASN A 38 -10.85 -22.36 15.85
N PHE A 39 -10.21 -21.86 14.79
CA PHE A 39 -9.21 -22.61 14.04
C PHE A 39 -8.06 -22.99 14.96
N MET A 40 -7.45 -22.03 15.65
CA MET A 40 -6.33 -22.25 16.55
C MET A 40 -6.63 -23.22 17.70
N ASN A 41 -7.85 -23.21 18.24
CA ASN A 41 -8.27 -24.12 19.30
C ASN A 41 -8.46 -25.57 18.82
N ASN A 42 -8.74 -25.75 17.53
CA ASN A 42 -8.96 -27.08 16.92
C ASN A 42 -7.76 -27.56 16.07
N PHE A 43 -6.71 -26.75 15.97
CA PHE A 43 -5.59 -27.02 15.08
C PHE A 43 -4.40 -27.57 15.86
N SER A 44 -3.96 -28.78 15.51
CA SER A 44 -2.73 -29.36 16.05
C SER A 44 -1.52 -28.48 15.68
N PRO A 45 -0.57 -28.21 16.58
CA PRO A 45 0.56 -27.34 16.28
C PRO A 45 1.30 -27.80 15.01
N LEU A 46 1.46 -26.90 14.03
CA LEU A 46 2.15 -27.21 12.78
C LEU A 46 3.58 -27.65 13.06
N THR A 47 3.98 -28.78 12.52
CA THR A 47 5.37 -29.26 12.59
C THR A 47 6.05 -29.16 11.24
N ILE A 48 7.34 -28.80 11.26
CA ILE A 48 8.25 -28.97 10.12
C ILE A 48 9.47 -29.72 10.62
N ASN A 49 9.69 -30.92 10.09
CA ASN A 49 10.80 -31.79 10.46
C ASN A 49 10.84 -32.08 11.97
N GLY A 50 9.68 -32.39 12.56
CA GLY A 50 9.55 -32.72 13.99
C GLY A 50 9.56 -31.54 14.96
N GLU A 51 9.83 -30.31 14.49
CA GLU A 51 9.79 -29.10 15.33
C GLU A 51 8.50 -28.31 15.12
N PHE A 52 7.94 -27.79 16.22
CA PHE A 52 6.76 -26.94 16.19
C PHE A 52 7.08 -25.55 15.66
N LEU A 53 6.28 -25.08 14.70
CA LEU A 53 6.35 -23.72 14.23
C LEU A 53 5.67 -22.76 15.21
N LYS A 54 6.30 -21.61 15.42
CA LYS A 54 5.74 -20.55 16.25
C LYS A 54 4.56 -19.90 15.56
N VAL A 55 3.38 -19.98 16.17
CA VAL A 55 2.21 -19.22 15.72
C VAL A 55 2.25 -17.81 16.30
N VAL A 56 2.04 -16.82 15.44
CA VAL A 56 2.10 -15.40 15.81
C VAL A 56 0.83 -14.66 15.38
N LYS A 57 0.44 -13.65 16.15
CA LYS A 57 -0.65 -12.72 15.78
C LYS A 57 -0.17 -11.61 14.84
N VAL A 58 1.14 -11.36 14.81
CA VAL A 58 1.78 -10.37 13.94
C VAL A 58 3.13 -10.91 13.51
N THR A 59 3.44 -10.81 12.21
CA THR A 59 4.79 -11.05 11.67
C THR A 59 5.27 -9.85 10.87
N LYS A 60 6.57 -9.79 10.58
CA LYS A 60 7.17 -8.77 9.71
C LYS A 60 7.63 -9.43 8.41
N SER A 61 6.99 -9.06 7.30
CA SER A 61 7.35 -9.54 5.96
C SER A 61 7.81 -8.38 5.09
N LEU A 62 9.00 -8.49 4.49
CA LEU A 62 9.62 -7.45 3.65
C LEU A 62 9.51 -6.05 4.28
N GLY A 63 9.86 -5.92 5.56
CA GLY A 63 9.81 -4.61 6.24
C GLY A 63 8.44 -4.17 6.76
N MET A 64 7.34 -4.86 6.41
CA MET A 64 5.96 -4.52 6.76
C MET A 64 5.42 -5.41 7.88
N PHE A 65 4.78 -4.83 8.88
CA PHE A 65 4.02 -5.59 9.88
C PHE A 65 2.67 -6.04 9.32
N LEU A 66 2.39 -7.33 9.43
CA LEU A 66 1.13 -7.96 9.05
C LEU A 66 0.52 -8.60 10.30
N ASP A 67 -0.65 -8.12 10.71
CA ASP A 67 -1.46 -8.72 11.77
C ASP A 67 -2.49 -9.69 11.22
N SER A 68 -2.95 -10.64 12.05
CA SER A 68 -3.92 -11.68 11.68
C SER A 68 -5.25 -11.13 11.14
N SER A 69 -5.61 -9.90 11.52
CA SER A 69 -6.82 -9.20 11.07
C SER A 69 -6.55 -8.25 9.89
N LEU A 70 -5.30 -8.19 9.40
CA LEU A 70 -4.82 -7.28 8.35
C LEU A 70 -5.23 -5.82 8.58
N THR A 71 -5.30 -5.36 9.82
CA THR A 71 -5.70 -3.99 10.18
C THR A 71 -4.66 -2.96 9.77
N MET A 72 -3.38 -3.36 9.68
CA MET A 72 -2.23 -2.50 9.39
C MET A 72 -1.97 -1.43 10.47
N GLU A 73 -2.60 -1.52 11.64
CA GLU A 73 -2.47 -0.51 12.69
C GLU A 73 -1.04 -0.45 13.23
N ARG A 74 -0.44 -1.62 13.55
CA ARG A 74 0.96 -1.68 14.02
C ARG A 74 1.93 -1.17 12.97
N GLN A 75 1.68 -1.46 11.70
CA GLN A 75 2.49 -0.96 10.59
C GLN A 75 2.43 0.57 10.51
N ILE A 76 1.23 1.14 10.52
CA ILE A 76 1.05 2.60 10.44
C ILE A 76 1.67 3.28 11.65
N SER A 77 1.44 2.77 12.86
CA SER A 77 2.06 3.29 14.08
C SER A 77 3.59 3.25 14.00
N SER A 78 4.18 2.17 13.46
CA SER A 78 5.64 2.09 13.26
C SER A 78 6.16 3.14 12.29
N VAL A 79 5.49 3.34 11.14
CA VAL A 79 5.86 4.36 10.15
C VAL A 79 5.70 5.77 10.71
N VAL A 80 4.62 6.03 11.45
CA VAL A 80 4.34 7.34 12.05
C VAL A 80 5.37 7.68 13.12
N SER A 81 5.66 6.75 14.04
CA SER A 81 6.67 6.95 15.07
C SER A 81 8.06 7.20 14.48
N ALA A 82 8.45 6.42 13.47
CA ALA A 82 9.71 6.64 12.76
C ALA A 82 9.73 7.99 12.02
N GLY A 83 8.62 8.38 11.40
CA GLY A 83 8.46 9.66 10.73
C GLY A 83 8.66 10.85 11.67
N PHE A 84 7.97 10.85 12.82
CA PHE A 84 8.15 11.92 13.82
C PHE A 84 9.54 11.93 14.46
N PHE A 85 10.15 10.76 14.67
CA PHE A 85 11.54 10.67 15.12
C PHE A 85 12.49 11.38 14.15
N HIS A 86 12.41 11.06 12.85
CA HIS A 86 13.24 11.70 11.82
C HIS A 86 12.93 13.19 11.68
N LEU A 87 11.65 13.58 11.72
CA LEU A 87 11.26 15.00 11.70
C LEU A 87 11.87 15.79 12.84
N LYS A 88 11.87 15.26 14.06
CA LYS A 88 12.49 15.91 15.23
C LYS A 88 13.98 16.13 15.02
N ASN A 89 14.68 15.17 14.43
CA ASN A 89 16.12 15.27 14.18
C ASN A 89 16.42 16.24 13.05
N ILE A 90 15.71 16.16 11.92
CA ILE A 90 15.90 17.07 10.78
C ILE A 90 15.56 18.51 11.17
N LYS A 91 14.52 18.72 11.99
CA LYS A 91 14.14 20.06 12.47
C LYS A 91 15.29 20.79 13.18
N LYS A 92 16.14 20.05 13.92
CA LYS A 92 17.32 20.64 14.59
C LYS A 92 18.38 21.11 13.60
N LEU A 93 18.43 20.53 12.40
CA LEU A 93 19.38 20.86 11.35
C LEU A 93 18.86 21.99 10.44
N CYS A 94 17.59 22.37 10.53
CA CYS A 94 16.99 23.39 9.68
C CYS A 94 17.73 24.74 9.69
N PRO A 95 18.24 25.27 10.83
CA PRO A 95 18.95 26.56 10.83
C PRO A 95 20.24 26.58 10.00
N ILE A 96 20.81 25.41 9.71
CA ILE A 96 22.12 25.28 9.04
C ILE A 96 22.04 24.65 7.66
N LEU A 97 20.87 24.15 7.26
CA LEU A 97 20.69 23.45 5.98
C LEU A 97 20.07 24.36 4.92
N PRO A 98 20.62 24.35 3.68
CA PRO A 98 19.94 24.93 2.53
C PRO A 98 18.57 24.28 2.29
N HIS A 99 17.65 25.05 1.71
CA HIS A 99 16.27 24.61 1.44
C HIS A 99 16.21 23.31 0.59
N GLU A 100 17.03 23.21 -0.45
CA GLU A 100 17.08 22.02 -1.31
C GLU A 100 17.57 20.77 -0.57
N SER A 101 18.57 20.92 0.30
CA SER A 101 19.06 19.84 1.15
C SER A 101 17.98 19.40 2.16
N LEU A 102 17.24 20.36 2.73
CA LEU A 102 16.12 20.07 3.62
C LEU A 102 15.00 19.30 2.91
N ALA A 103 14.61 19.73 1.70
CA ALA A 103 13.62 19.03 0.88
C ALA A 103 14.09 17.60 0.56
N THR A 104 15.36 17.42 0.22
CA THR A 104 15.97 16.10 -0.05
C THR A 104 15.89 15.19 1.17
N LEU A 105 16.26 15.68 2.36
CA LEU A 105 16.14 14.92 3.61
C LEU A 105 14.69 14.54 3.91
N MET A 106 13.73 15.46 3.70
CA MET A 106 12.31 15.18 3.89
C MET A 106 11.80 14.10 2.94
N HIS A 107 12.25 14.11 1.69
CA HIS A 107 11.92 13.04 0.76
C HIS A 107 12.55 11.70 1.17
N ALA A 108 13.84 11.70 1.50
CA ALA A 108 14.62 10.51 1.83
C ALA A 108 14.16 9.84 3.13
N PHE A 109 13.81 10.60 4.17
CA PHE A 109 13.46 10.05 5.49
C PHE A 109 11.97 9.98 5.78
N ILE A 110 11.15 10.84 5.16
CA ILE A 110 9.72 10.90 5.44
C ILE A 110 8.90 10.36 4.27
N SER A 111 9.02 10.97 3.08
CA SER A 111 8.20 10.57 1.93
C SER A 111 8.44 9.11 1.55
N SER A 112 9.70 8.68 1.49
CA SER A 112 10.08 7.30 1.17
C SER A 112 9.44 6.27 2.10
N ARG A 113 9.33 6.58 3.40
CA ARG A 113 8.73 5.69 4.41
C ARG A 113 7.21 5.63 4.30
N ILE A 114 6.58 6.77 4.03
CA ILE A 114 5.14 6.82 3.77
C ILE A 114 4.80 6.05 2.49
N ASP A 115 5.65 6.15 1.46
CA ASP A 115 5.41 5.54 0.15
C ASP A 115 5.86 4.07 0.03
N TYR A 116 6.64 3.58 0.99
CA TYR A 116 7.05 2.17 1.04
C TYR A 116 5.84 1.25 1.24
N CYS A 117 5.60 0.38 0.27
CA CYS A 117 4.45 -0.55 0.22
C CYS A 117 3.07 0.10 0.47
N ASN A 118 2.92 1.39 0.16
CA ASN A 118 1.70 2.15 0.47
C ASN A 118 0.45 1.66 -0.28
N ALA A 119 0.59 0.87 -1.35
CA ALA A 119 -0.53 0.20 -2.00
C ALA A 119 -1.32 -0.72 -1.05
N LEU A 120 -0.68 -1.29 -0.03
CA LEU A 120 -1.33 -2.13 0.99
C LEU A 120 -2.24 -1.31 1.92
N TYR A 121 -2.12 0.01 1.93
CA TYR A 121 -2.97 0.91 2.70
C TYR A 121 -4.28 1.25 1.97
N ALA A 122 -4.50 0.70 0.76
CA ALA A 122 -5.72 0.89 0.00
C ALA A 122 -6.96 0.46 0.80
N GLY A 123 -7.98 1.32 0.77
CA GLY A 123 -9.26 1.10 1.46
C GLY A 123 -9.19 1.08 3.00
N LEU A 124 -8.04 1.42 3.62
CA LEU A 124 -7.97 1.52 5.07
C LEU A 124 -8.87 2.64 5.61
N PRO A 125 -9.35 2.51 6.88
CA PRO A 125 -10.07 3.57 7.55
C PRO A 125 -9.32 4.92 7.48
N LEU A 126 -10.05 6.00 7.15
CA LEU A 126 -9.46 7.33 7.02
C LEU A 126 -8.76 7.81 8.30
N LYS A 127 -9.20 7.34 9.48
CA LYS A 127 -8.53 7.61 10.76
C LYS A 127 -7.05 7.19 10.75
N LEU A 128 -6.73 6.05 10.14
CA LEU A 128 -5.36 5.53 10.08
C LEU A 128 -4.53 6.28 9.04
N ILE A 129 -5.12 6.56 7.88
CA ILE A 129 -4.47 7.37 6.83
C ILE A 129 -4.18 8.78 7.33
N ARG A 130 -5.06 9.34 8.18
CA ARG A 130 -4.87 10.65 8.81
C ARG A 130 -3.59 10.69 9.66
N CYS A 131 -3.23 9.61 10.34
CA CYS A 131 -1.97 9.56 11.11
C CYS A 131 -0.74 9.77 10.21
N LEU A 132 -0.71 9.12 9.03
CA LEU A 132 0.35 9.34 8.03
C LEU A 132 0.28 10.75 7.43
N GLN A 133 -0.93 11.27 7.20
CA GLN A 133 -1.13 12.63 6.71
C GLN A 133 -0.56 13.67 7.69
N LEU A 134 -0.70 13.46 9.01
CA LEU A 134 -0.12 14.35 10.01
C LEU A 134 1.42 14.41 9.90
N VAL A 135 2.08 13.28 9.64
CA VAL A 135 3.53 13.24 9.41
C VAL A 135 3.90 14.03 8.16
N GLN A 136 3.19 13.81 7.04
CA GLN A 136 3.42 14.57 5.81
C GLN A 136 3.20 16.08 6.02
N ASN A 137 2.13 16.45 6.73
CA ASN A 137 1.80 17.84 7.04
C ASN A 137 2.92 18.49 7.86
N SER A 138 3.39 17.81 8.92
CA SER A 138 4.51 18.29 9.71
C SER A 138 5.79 18.43 8.88
N ALA A 139 6.06 17.50 7.96
CA ALA A 139 7.19 17.60 7.05
C ALA A 139 7.08 18.83 6.15
N ALA A 140 5.93 19.04 5.52
CA ALA A 140 5.67 20.19 4.66
C ALA A 140 5.86 21.52 5.40
N ARG A 141 5.38 21.57 6.65
CA ARG A 141 5.56 22.76 7.50
C ARG A 141 7.02 23.05 7.82
N VAL A 142 7.83 22.02 8.05
CA VAL A 142 9.26 22.19 8.31
C VAL A 142 9.98 22.67 7.04
N VAL A 143 9.66 22.12 5.86
CA VAL A 143 10.25 22.57 4.59
C VAL A 143 9.94 24.05 4.32
N LYS A 144 8.67 24.45 4.47
CA LYS A 144 8.22 25.81 4.18
C LYS A 144 8.36 26.79 5.35
N ASN A 145 8.91 26.33 6.48
CA ASN A 145 9.04 27.10 7.71
C ASN A 145 7.77 27.85 8.12
N VAL A 146 6.62 27.17 8.08
CA VAL A 146 5.31 27.74 8.45
C VAL A 146 4.88 27.29 9.85
N SER A 147 4.01 28.07 10.48
CA SER A 147 3.49 27.79 11.82
C SER A 147 2.67 26.50 11.86
N ARG A 148 2.62 25.86 13.04
CA ARG A 148 1.78 24.67 13.26
C ARG A 148 0.29 24.96 13.12
N PHE A 149 -0.11 26.23 13.28
CA PHE A 149 -1.49 26.69 13.20
C PHE A 149 -1.89 27.09 11.79
N ASP A 150 -0.93 27.28 10.89
CA ASP A 150 -1.21 27.66 9.51
C ASP A 150 -1.96 26.54 8.78
N HIS A 151 -2.87 26.97 7.91
CA HIS A 151 -3.64 26.07 7.08
C HIS A 151 -2.70 25.29 6.15
N ILE A 152 -2.80 23.96 6.18
CA ILE A 152 -1.81 23.10 5.52
C ILE A 152 -2.02 22.97 4.01
N THR A 153 -3.25 23.17 3.52
CA THR A 153 -3.60 22.95 2.12
C THR A 153 -2.78 23.82 1.16
N PRO A 154 -2.65 25.15 1.34
CA PRO A 154 -1.80 26.00 0.50
C PRO A 154 -0.34 25.52 0.45
N VAL A 155 0.19 25.09 1.58
CA VAL A 155 1.58 24.61 1.72
C VAL A 155 1.80 23.33 0.88
N LEU A 156 0.85 22.40 0.93
CA LEU A 156 0.90 21.18 0.12
C LEU A 156 0.72 21.49 -1.38
N CYS A 157 -0.12 22.46 -1.72
CA CYS A 157 -0.30 22.91 -3.10
C CYS A 157 1.01 23.50 -3.65
N GLU A 158 1.63 24.43 -2.92
CA GLU A 158 2.88 25.08 -3.31
C GLU A 158 4.00 24.06 -3.51
N LEU A 159 4.14 23.11 -2.58
CA LEU A 159 5.13 22.03 -2.67
C LEU A 159 4.78 20.98 -3.76
N HIS A 160 3.60 21.05 -4.38
CA HIS A 160 3.09 20.02 -5.28
C HIS A 160 3.04 18.62 -4.64
N TRP A 161 2.75 18.55 -3.34
CA TRP A 161 2.70 17.32 -2.57
C TRP A 161 1.27 16.77 -2.51
N LEU A 162 1.04 15.67 -3.21
CA LEU A 162 -0.22 14.93 -3.08
C LEU A 162 -0.46 14.48 -1.63
N PRO A 163 -1.68 14.66 -1.08
CA PRO A 163 -2.05 14.07 0.20
C PRO A 163 -1.88 12.54 0.19
N VAL A 164 -1.60 11.94 1.35
CA VAL A 164 -1.25 10.52 1.50
C VAL A 164 -2.30 9.59 0.89
N ARG A 165 -3.60 9.89 1.07
CA ARG A 165 -4.69 9.12 0.45
C ARG A 165 -4.52 9.02 -1.06
N TRP A 166 -4.21 10.14 -1.72
CA TRP A 166 -4.04 10.19 -3.17
C TRP A 166 -2.73 9.55 -3.62
N ARG A 167 -1.68 9.57 -2.80
CA ARG A 167 -0.44 8.81 -3.06
C ARG A 167 -0.67 7.30 -3.07
N ILE A 168 -1.52 6.80 -2.17
CA ILE A 168 -1.93 5.39 -2.15
C ILE A 168 -2.68 5.04 -3.44
N THR A 169 -3.69 5.84 -3.80
CA THR A 169 -4.45 5.68 -5.04
C THR A 169 -3.53 5.72 -6.27
N PHE A 170 -2.59 6.67 -6.31
CA PHE A 170 -1.58 6.78 -7.36
C PHE A 170 -0.78 5.48 -7.50
N LYS A 171 -0.29 4.91 -6.39
CA LYS A 171 0.48 3.65 -6.43
C LYS A 171 -0.36 2.50 -6.96
N VAL A 172 -1.60 2.36 -6.49
CA VAL A 172 -2.50 1.29 -6.96
C VAL A 172 -2.77 1.42 -8.46
N LEU A 173 -3.08 2.63 -8.95
CA LEU A 173 -3.36 2.86 -10.37
C LEU A 173 -2.14 2.64 -11.26
N VAL A 174 -0.94 2.96 -10.78
CA VAL A 174 0.32 2.59 -11.46
C VAL A 174 0.48 1.08 -11.55
N LEU A 175 0.11 0.32 -10.52
CA LEU A 175 0.11 -1.15 -10.58
C LEU A 175 -0.92 -1.66 -11.60
N VAL A 176 -2.11 -1.08 -11.64
CA VAL A 176 -3.14 -1.42 -12.64
C VAL A 176 -2.63 -1.20 -14.05
N PHE A 177 -2.12 -0.01 -14.35
CA PHE A 177 -1.58 0.31 -15.67
C PHE A 177 -0.50 -0.68 -16.08
N LYS A 178 0.44 -0.98 -15.17
CA LYS A 178 1.49 -1.98 -15.44
C LYS A 178 0.91 -3.36 -15.74
N SER A 179 -0.04 -3.83 -14.93
CA SER A 179 -0.66 -5.15 -15.12
C SER A 179 -1.42 -5.26 -16.44
N LEU A 180 -2.15 -4.21 -16.83
CA LEU A 180 -2.92 -4.21 -18.09
C LEU A 180 -2.02 -4.13 -19.34
N ASN A 181 -0.84 -3.52 -19.22
CA ASN A 181 0.12 -3.36 -20.33
C ASN A 181 1.26 -4.40 -20.29
N GLY A 182 1.13 -5.49 -19.53
CA GLY A 182 2.15 -6.55 -19.47
C GLY A 182 3.48 -6.16 -18.80
N LEU A 183 3.53 -5.02 -18.11
CA LEU A 183 4.70 -4.53 -17.36
C LEU A 183 4.68 -4.97 -15.88
N GLY A 184 3.60 -5.63 -15.46
CA GLY A 184 3.37 -6.14 -14.12
C GLY A 184 3.33 -7.66 -14.09
N PRO A 185 3.43 -8.27 -12.90
CA PRO A 185 3.37 -9.72 -12.78
C PRO A 185 1.97 -10.25 -13.15
N GLN A 186 1.94 -11.43 -13.78
CA GLN A 186 0.72 -12.03 -14.31
C GLN A 186 -0.38 -12.18 -13.24
N TYR A 187 -0.02 -12.59 -12.02
CA TYR A 187 -1.00 -12.76 -10.93
C TYR A 187 -1.76 -11.47 -10.60
N LEU A 188 -1.20 -10.28 -10.80
CA LEU A 188 -1.94 -9.02 -10.61
C LEU A 188 -2.87 -8.72 -11.78
N ARG A 189 -2.48 -9.07 -13.01
CA ARG A 189 -3.34 -8.95 -14.19
C ARG A 189 -4.55 -9.86 -14.06
N ASP A 190 -4.37 -11.08 -13.58
CA ASP A 190 -5.44 -12.06 -13.44
C ASP A 190 -6.51 -11.64 -12.41
N LEU A 191 -6.15 -10.76 -11.47
CA LEU A 191 -7.08 -10.14 -10.53
C LEU A 191 -7.92 -8.99 -11.13
N LEU A 192 -7.60 -8.56 -12.36
CA LEU A 192 -8.27 -7.46 -13.05
C LEU A 192 -9.08 -8.01 -14.23
N THR A 193 -10.40 -8.00 -14.11
CA THR A 193 -11.29 -8.48 -15.17
C THR A 193 -11.71 -7.31 -16.08
N PRO A 194 -11.42 -7.35 -17.40
CA PRO A 194 -11.94 -6.38 -18.34
C PRO A 194 -13.46 -6.30 -18.30
N TYR A 195 -14.01 -5.10 -18.38
CA TYR A 195 -15.46 -4.91 -18.50
C TYR A 195 -15.89 -5.13 -19.95
N ILE A 196 -16.74 -6.13 -20.17
CA ILE A 196 -17.35 -6.43 -21.47
C ILE A 196 -18.85 -6.15 -21.35
N PRO A 197 -19.38 -5.12 -22.03
CA PRO A 197 -20.81 -4.84 -22.00
C PRO A 197 -21.59 -5.87 -22.85
N ALA A 198 -22.82 -6.18 -22.45
CA ALA A 198 -23.69 -7.12 -23.18
C ALA A 198 -24.17 -6.60 -24.55
N ARG A 199 -24.05 -5.28 -24.79
CA ARG A 199 -24.37 -4.61 -26.06
C ARG A 199 -23.25 -3.64 -26.41
N PRO A 200 -22.95 -3.39 -27.70
CA PRO A 200 -21.96 -2.40 -28.10
C PRO A 200 -22.41 -1.01 -27.67
N LEU A 201 -21.83 -0.52 -26.58
CA LEU A 201 -22.07 0.80 -26.01
C LEU A 201 -20.82 1.66 -26.19
N ARG A 202 -20.97 2.98 -26.09
CA ARG A 202 -19.84 3.93 -26.15
C ARG A 202 -18.72 3.62 -25.13
N SER A 203 -19.04 2.90 -24.05
CA SER A 203 -18.11 2.41 -23.01
C SER A 203 -17.18 1.27 -23.44
N LEU A 204 -17.42 0.64 -24.60
CA LEU A 204 -16.56 -0.42 -25.16
C LEU A 204 -15.14 0.09 -25.47
N TYR A 205 -15.01 1.38 -25.77
CA TYR A 205 -13.73 2.03 -26.07
C TYR A 205 -12.94 2.45 -24.81
N GLY A 206 -13.48 2.23 -23.60
CA GLY A 206 -12.99 2.85 -22.37
C GLY A 206 -11.88 2.11 -21.61
N THR A 207 -11.45 0.90 -21.98
CA THR A 207 -10.56 0.05 -21.15
C THR A 207 -11.02 -0.04 -19.67
N LEU A 208 -12.34 -0.17 -19.45
CA LEU A 208 -12.94 -0.26 -18.12
C LEU A 208 -12.70 -1.63 -17.49
N LEU A 209 -12.75 -1.69 -16.16
CA LEU A 209 -12.64 -2.92 -15.38
C LEU A 209 -13.97 -3.27 -14.72
N ARG A 210 -14.28 -4.57 -14.64
CA ARG A 210 -15.42 -5.06 -13.87
C ARG A 210 -15.10 -4.91 -12.38
N VAL A 211 -15.94 -4.18 -11.66
CA VAL A 211 -15.85 -4.07 -10.20
C VAL A 211 -16.47 -5.33 -9.57
N PRO A 212 -15.71 -6.14 -8.80
CA PRO A 212 -16.26 -7.32 -8.14
C PRO A 212 -17.27 -6.93 -7.05
N LYS A 213 -18.27 -7.77 -6.81
CA LYS A 213 -19.20 -7.58 -5.68
C LYS A 213 -18.52 -8.04 -4.39
N VAL A 214 -18.44 -7.15 -3.40
CA VAL A 214 -17.89 -7.45 -2.07
C VAL A 214 -18.95 -7.20 -1.00
N ARG A 215 -18.99 -8.05 0.03
CA ARG A 215 -19.98 -7.98 1.12
C ARG A 215 -19.45 -7.33 2.40
N THR A 216 -18.17 -6.96 2.43
CA THR A 216 -17.50 -6.45 3.64
C THR A 216 -16.59 -5.28 3.32
N LYS A 217 -16.38 -4.40 4.28
CA LYS A 217 -15.41 -3.29 4.19
C LYS A 217 -13.97 -3.79 3.99
N VAL A 218 -13.62 -4.94 4.55
CA VAL A 218 -12.32 -5.58 4.29
C VAL A 218 -12.23 -6.06 2.84
N GLY A 219 -13.32 -6.57 2.26
CA GLY A 219 -13.38 -6.93 0.85
C GLY A 219 -13.18 -5.72 -0.08
N GLU A 220 -13.68 -4.54 0.29
CA GLU A 220 -13.43 -3.29 -0.45
C GLU A 220 -11.95 -2.89 -0.48
N ARG A 221 -11.12 -3.43 0.43
CA ARG A 221 -9.66 -3.21 0.46
C ARG A 221 -8.89 -4.12 -0.49
N SER A 222 -9.54 -5.16 -1.03
CA SER A 222 -8.90 -6.06 -1.99
C SER A 222 -8.39 -5.28 -3.20
N PHE A 223 -7.26 -5.73 -3.76
CA PHE A 223 -6.69 -5.12 -4.95
C PHE A 223 -7.73 -5.06 -6.07
N SER A 224 -8.41 -6.19 -6.38
CA SER A 224 -9.43 -6.27 -7.43
C SER A 224 -10.56 -5.24 -7.28
N PHE A 225 -11.07 -5.02 -6.05
CA PHE A 225 -12.14 -4.05 -5.82
C PHE A 225 -11.64 -2.60 -5.90
N TYR A 226 -10.62 -2.26 -5.10
CA TYR A 226 -10.13 -0.89 -4.98
C TYR A 226 -9.51 -0.41 -6.30
N ALA A 227 -8.76 -1.29 -6.98
CA ALA A 227 -8.16 -1.02 -8.28
C ALA A 227 -9.20 -0.74 -9.35
N ALA A 228 -10.18 -1.64 -9.54
CA ALA A 228 -11.21 -1.47 -10.56
C ALA A 228 -12.06 -0.21 -10.32
N THR A 229 -12.44 0.03 -9.07
CA THR A 229 -13.21 1.23 -8.68
C THR A 229 -12.43 2.51 -8.98
N SER A 230 -11.15 2.56 -8.57
CA SER A 230 -10.30 3.73 -8.78
C SER A 230 -9.95 3.95 -10.25
N TRP A 231 -9.72 2.86 -11.00
CA TRP A 231 -9.38 2.91 -12.43
C TRP A 231 -10.55 3.44 -13.25
N ASN A 232 -11.77 2.98 -12.96
CA ASN A 232 -12.96 3.41 -13.67
C ASN A 232 -13.34 4.88 -13.39
N ALA A 233 -12.87 5.45 -12.28
CA ALA A 233 -13.03 6.87 -11.96
C ALA A 233 -12.08 7.77 -12.76
N LEU A 234 -11.11 7.20 -13.49
CA LEU A 234 -10.18 7.98 -14.30
C LEU A 234 -10.84 8.47 -15.61
N PRO A 235 -10.48 9.69 -16.05
CA PRO A 235 -10.76 10.15 -17.41
C PRO A 235 -10.23 9.17 -18.48
N SER A 236 -10.89 9.13 -19.63
CA SER A 236 -10.52 8.21 -20.72
C SER A 236 -9.14 8.50 -21.31
N ASP A 237 -8.77 9.77 -21.40
CA ASP A 237 -7.45 10.24 -21.87
C ASP A 237 -6.32 9.78 -20.94
N VAL A 238 -6.53 9.85 -19.62
CA VAL A 238 -5.54 9.33 -18.65
C VAL A 238 -5.38 7.83 -18.81
N ARG A 239 -6.47 7.08 -18.96
CA ARG A 239 -6.42 5.61 -19.16
C ARG A 239 -5.78 5.20 -20.47
N ALA A 240 -6.04 5.95 -21.55
CA ALA A 240 -5.49 5.72 -22.88
C ALA A 240 -4.04 6.23 -23.04
N SER A 241 -3.35 6.56 -21.94
CA SER A 241 -1.95 7.00 -21.99
C SER A 241 -1.06 5.97 -22.71
N PRO A 242 -0.21 6.39 -23.65
CA PRO A 242 0.57 5.48 -24.50
C PRO A 242 1.75 4.82 -23.78
N SER A 243 2.15 5.36 -22.63
CA SER A 243 3.31 4.87 -21.89
C SER A 243 3.14 5.05 -20.38
N LEU A 244 3.94 4.31 -19.61
CA LEU A 244 3.93 4.42 -18.14
C LEU A 244 4.37 5.80 -17.65
N SER A 245 5.29 6.47 -18.33
CA SER A 245 5.76 7.80 -17.94
C SER A 245 4.67 8.84 -18.16
N THR A 246 4.04 8.84 -19.34
CA THR A 246 2.89 9.70 -19.67
C THR A 246 1.74 9.45 -18.70
N PHE A 247 1.41 8.18 -18.45
CA PHE A 247 0.37 7.80 -17.50
C PHE A 247 0.63 8.35 -16.09
N LYS A 248 1.84 8.19 -15.55
CA LYS A 248 2.19 8.71 -14.22
C LYS A 248 2.08 10.23 -14.15
N SER A 249 2.51 10.94 -15.20
CA SER A 249 2.40 12.39 -15.26
C SER A 249 0.93 12.84 -15.25
N SER A 250 0.14 12.37 -16.22
CA SER A 250 -1.28 12.70 -16.35
C SER A 250 -2.09 12.29 -15.12
N LEU A 251 -1.78 11.13 -14.54
CA LEU A 251 -2.40 10.67 -13.30
C LEU A 251 -2.07 11.59 -12.12
N LYS A 252 -0.80 11.99 -11.95
CA LYS A 252 -0.42 12.91 -10.87
C LYS A 252 -1.20 14.23 -11.00
N THR A 253 -1.27 14.79 -12.20
CA THR A 253 -2.03 16.02 -12.49
C THR A 253 -3.51 15.84 -12.16
N PHE A 254 -4.14 14.77 -12.64
CA PHE A 254 -5.54 14.48 -12.36
C PHE A 254 -5.82 14.38 -10.85
N LEU A 255 -5.06 13.56 -10.13
CA LEU A 255 -5.25 13.39 -8.68
C LEU A 255 -4.95 14.67 -7.90
N PHE A 256 -4.02 15.51 -8.37
CA PHE A 256 -3.71 16.79 -7.73
C PHE A 256 -4.89 17.76 -7.85
N ARG A 257 -5.49 17.87 -9.03
CA ARG A 257 -6.71 18.65 -9.24
C ARG A 257 -7.86 18.13 -8.38
N SER A 258 -8.07 16.81 -8.33
CA SER A 258 -9.09 16.20 -7.47
C SER A 258 -8.84 16.41 -5.97
N ALA A 259 -7.59 16.54 -5.55
CA ALA A 259 -7.24 16.71 -4.15
C ALA A 259 -7.48 18.14 -3.64
N PHE A 260 -7.25 19.13 -4.51
CA PHE A 260 -7.20 20.55 -4.12
C PHE A 260 -8.28 21.40 -4.79
N ASN A 261 -9.14 20.80 -5.63
CA ASN A 261 -10.16 21.49 -6.42
C ASN A 261 -9.59 22.64 -7.26
N VAL A 262 -8.36 22.48 -7.74
CA VAL A 262 -7.73 23.45 -8.64
C VAL A 262 -8.13 23.08 -10.06
N SER A 263 -8.81 24.01 -10.74
CA SER A 263 -9.15 23.94 -12.18
C SER A 263 -7.88 23.95 -13.04
#